data_AF-A0A2G1VSS7-F1
#
_entry.id   AF-A0A2G1VSS7-F1
#
_cell.length_a   1.000
_cell.length_b   1.000
_cell.length_c   1.000
_cell.angle_alpha   90.00
_cell.angle_beta   90.00
_cell.angle_gamma   90.00
#
_symmetry.space_group_name_H-M   'P 1'
#
loop_
_entity.id
_entity.type
_entity.pdbx_description
1 polymer ?
#
loop_
_entity_poly.entity_id
_entity_poly.type
_entity_poly.pdbx_seq_one_letter_code
_entity_poly.pdbx_strand_id
1 'polypeptide(L)'
;MIESLTPEEIQNLFDYECVEVEEESFEEFKLRYEGFGSDFYQFLSIKYPLIFHCLRFYKAVRPTGKCSGIMNIANTKDSYAHFLFKNFALVIGLDPETPQISIHNYKSGIEVGYWSEKPFEELNAFIENEVMPIFKN
;
A
#
# COMPACT_ATOMS: atom_id res chain seq x y z
N MET A 1 -8.13 19.38 -6.36
CA MET A 1 -9.47 18.98 -5.86
C MET A 1 -9.38 17.50 -5.58
N ILE A 2 -9.61 17.08 -4.33
CA ILE A 2 -9.61 15.66 -3.97
C ILE A 2 -10.92 15.10 -4.52
N GLU A 3 -10.83 14.31 -5.58
CA GLU A 3 -12.00 13.66 -6.15
C GLU A 3 -12.46 12.54 -5.22
N SER A 4 -13.76 12.54 -4.94
CA SER A 4 -14.44 11.47 -4.22
C SER A 4 -14.57 10.27 -5.16
N LEU A 5 -13.98 9.14 -4.81
CA LEU A 5 -14.16 7.88 -5.53
C LEU A 5 -15.57 7.33 -5.31
N THR A 6 -16.09 6.68 -6.32
CA THR A 6 -17.29 5.85 -6.24
C THR A 6 -16.99 4.53 -5.49
N PRO A 7 -18.01 3.86 -4.93
CA PRO A 7 -17.81 2.54 -4.32
C PRO A 7 -17.21 1.50 -5.26
N GLU A 8 -17.53 1.57 -6.56
CA GLU A 8 -16.97 0.68 -7.59
C GLU A 8 -15.48 0.94 -7.82
N GLU A 9 -15.06 2.21 -7.91
CA GLU A 9 -13.62 2.56 -8.03
C GLU A 9 -12.82 2.13 -6.79
N ILE A 10 -13.37 2.28 -5.59
CA ILE A 10 -12.75 1.79 -4.35
C ILE A 10 -12.61 0.27 -4.40
N GLN A 11 -13.67 -0.43 -4.82
CA GLN A 11 -13.65 -1.89 -4.91
C GLN A 11 -12.62 -2.38 -5.93
N ASN A 12 -12.55 -1.74 -7.10
CA ASN A 12 -11.58 -2.09 -8.15
C ASN A 12 -10.13 -1.82 -7.71
N LEU A 13 -9.89 -0.74 -6.95
CA LEU A 13 -8.57 -0.44 -6.41
C LEU A 13 -8.10 -1.51 -5.40
N PHE A 14 -9.03 -2.12 -4.67
CA PHE A 14 -8.73 -3.16 -3.68
C PHE A 14 -8.84 -4.59 -4.22
N ASP A 15 -9.29 -4.76 -5.47
CA ASP A 15 -9.38 -6.07 -6.12
C ASP A 15 -8.07 -6.39 -6.86
N TYR A 16 -7.30 -7.32 -6.31
CA TYR A 16 -6.03 -7.75 -6.88
C TYR A 16 -6.28 -8.79 -7.97
N GLU A 17 -6.03 -8.44 -9.23
CA GLU A 17 -6.32 -9.35 -10.35
C GLU A 17 -5.52 -10.65 -10.29
N CYS A 18 -4.24 -10.58 -9.89
CA CYS A 18 -3.30 -11.71 -10.00
C CYS A 18 -3.22 -12.60 -8.76
N VAL A 19 -3.54 -12.05 -7.58
CA VAL A 19 -3.36 -12.74 -6.29
C VAL A 19 -4.57 -12.55 -5.41
N GLU A 20 -4.94 -13.57 -4.66
CA GLU A 20 -5.82 -13.40 -3.53
C GLU A 20 -5.01 -12.91 -2.32
N VAL A 21 -5.62 -12.01 -1.55
CA VAL A 21 -5.04 -11.47 -0.33
C VAL A 21 -5.89 -11.81 0.89
N GLU A 22 -5.24 -11.95 2.04
CA GLU A 22 -5.88 -12.16 3.34
C GLU A 22 -5.46 -11.04 4.29
N GLU A 23 -6.41 -10.55 5.09
CA GLU A 23 -6.13 -9.52 6.11
C GLU A 23 -5.19 -10.07 7.19
N GLU A 24 -4.25 -9.24 7.62
CA GLU A 24 -3.36 -9.53 8.74
C GLU A 24 -3.31 -8.33 9.69
N SER A 25 -2.94 -8.57 10.94
CA SER A 25 -2.62 -7.51 11.88
C SER A 25 -1.25 -6.90 11.58
N PHE A 26 -1.03 -5.67 12.05
CA PHE A 26 0.29 -5.03 11.97
C PHE A 26 1.39 -5.83 12.70
N GLU A 27 1.04 -6.53 13.79
CA GLU A 27 1.98 -7.40 14.50
C GLU A 27 2.36 -8.64 13.67
N GLU A 28 1.41 -9.25 12.98
CA GLU A 28 1.68 -10.37 12.05
C GLU A 28 2.53 -9.91 10.86
N PHE A 29 2.23 -8.74 10.29
CA PHE A 29 3.06 -8.12 9.26
C PHE A 29 4.51 -7.97 9.74
N LYS A 30 4.74 -7.39 10.93
CA LYS A 30 6.09 -7.17 11.47
C LYS A 30 6.88 -8.47 11.68
N LEU A 31 6.19 -9.55 12.03
CA LEU A 31 6.82 -10.87 12.21
C LEU A 31 7.14 -11.55 10.87
N ARG A 32 6.39 -11.23 9.82
CA ARG A 32 6.46 -11.89 8.50
C ARG A 32 7.38 -11.16 7.52
N TYR A 33 7.32 -9.83 7.49
CA TYR A 33 7.93 -9.01 6.46
C TYR A 33 9.34 -8.54 6.87
N GLU A 34 10.36 -9.07 6.20
CA GLU A 34 11.78 -8.75 6.45
C GLU A 34 12.47 -8.07 5.24
N GLY A 35 11.70 -7.30 4.45
CA GLY A 35 12.16 -6.64 3.23
C GLY A 35 12.50 -5.15 3.35
N PHE A 36 12.81 -4.54 2.21
CA PHE A 36 12.94 -3.09 2.07
C PHE A 36 11.61 -2.40 2.46
N GLY A 37 11.68 -1.36 3.28
CA GLY A 37 10.48 -0.67 3.77
C GLY A 37 9.77 -1.37 4.94
N SER A 38 10.35 -2.41 5.54
CA SER A 38 9.81 -3.07 6.74
C SER A 38 9.50 -2.11 7.90
N ASP A 39 10.24 -1.02 8.01
CA ASP A 39 10.07 0.06 8.98
C ASP A 39 9.13 1.19 8.50
N PHE A 40 8.66 1.15 7.25
CA PHE A 40 7.82 2.21 6.67
C PHE A 40 6.51 2.40 7.42
N TYR A 41 5.80 1.31 7.74
CA TYR A 41 4.55 1.41 8.51
C TYR A 41 4.78 1.89 9.95
N GLN A 42 5.89 1.48 10.58
CA GLN A 42 6.27 2.00 11.90
C GLN A 42 6.57 3.51 11.81
N PHE A 43 7.27 3.94 10.76
CA PHE A 43 7.52 5.34 10.48
C PHE A 43 6.20 6.12 10.27
N LEU A 44 5.26 5.59 9.49
CA LEU A 44 3.92 6.17 9.29
C LEU A 44 3.16 6.31 10.60
N SER A 45 3.22 5.31 11.49
CA SER A 45 2.54 5.35 12.79
C SER A 45 3.01 6.51 13.68
N ILE A 46 4.28 6.93 13.51
CA ILE A 46 4.88 8.03 14.26
C ILE A 46 4.59 9.36 13.58
N LYS A 47 4.84 9.47 12.26
CA LYS A 47 4.73 10.75 11.54
C LYS A 47 3.30 11.13 11.18
N TYR A 48 2.48 10.16 10.78
CA TYR A 48 1.08 10.36 10.37
C TYR A 48 0.14 9.36 11.06
N PRO A 49 -0.03 9.46 12.39
CA PRO A 49 -0.79 8.48 13.17
C PRO A 49 -2.24 8.31 12.69
N LEU A 50 -2.87 9.37 12.18
CA LEU A 50 -4.22 9.31 11.62
C LEU A 50 -4.29 8.48 10.33
N ILE A 51 -3.29 8.60 9.46
CA ILE A 51 -3.21 7.79 8.24
C ILE A 51 -3.03 6.33 8.63
N PHE A 52 -2.06 6.07 9.51
CA PHE A 52 -1.76 4.72 9.99
C PHE A 52 -2.98 4.04 10.62
N HIS A 53 -3.78 4.78 11.41
CA HIS A 53 -4.99 4.23 12.04
C HIS A 53 -6.07 3.80 11.03
N CYS A 54 -6.07 4.36 9.83
CA CYS A 54 -6.99 3.99 8.76
C CYS A 54 -6.46 2.86 7.86
N LEU A 55 -5.25 2.35 8.11
CA LEU A 55 -4.68 1.25 7.33
C LEU A 55 -5.26 -0.09 7.78
N ARG A 56 -5.58 -0.93 6.80
CA ARG A 56 -5.82 -2.37 6.95
C ARG A 56 -4.74 -3.12 6.19
N PHE A 57 -4.11 -4.10 6.81
CA PHE A 57 -2.94 -4.80 6.26
C PHE A 57 -3.36 -6.13 5.67
N TYR A 58 -2.71 -6.53 4.58
CA TYR A 58 -3.00 -7.74 3.84
C TYR A 58 -1.71 -8.39 3.34
N LYS A 59 -1.76 -9.71 3.20
CA LYS A 59 -0.70 -10.53 2.57
C LYS A 59 -1.27 -11.31 1.40
N ALA A 60 -0.47 -11.52 0.35
CA ALA A 60 -0.85 -12.45 -0.71
C ALA A 60 -0.84 -13.89 -0.19
N VAL A 61 -1.82 -14.70 -0.59
CA VAL A 61 -1.98 -16.09 -0.13
C VAL A 61 -1.96 -17.12 -1.25
N ARG A 62 -2.54 -16.81 -2.41
CA ARG A 62 -2.55 -17.72 -3.58
C ARG A 62 -2.79 -16.97 -4.88
N PRO A 63 -2.31 -17.47 -6.03
CA PRO A 63 -2.60 -16.85 -7.31
C PRO A 63 -4.06 -17.08 -7.72
N THR A 64 -4.64 -16.13 -8.46
CA THR A 64 -6.01 -16.24 -8.98
C THR A 64 -6.10 -17.09 -10.25
N GLY A 65 -4.98 -17.28 -10.96
CA GLY A 65 -4.95 -17.89 -12.28
C GLY A 65 -5.37 -16.96 -13.43
N LYS A 66 -5.68 -15.68 -13.15
CA LYS A 66 -6.02 -14.68 -14.19
C LYS A 66 -4.79 -14.11 -14.88
N CYS A 67 -3.65 -14.08 -14.20
CA CYS A 67 -2.39 -13.57 -14.73
C CYS A 67 -1.50 -14.72 -15.26
N SER A 68 -0.48 -14.38 -16.04
CA SER A 68 0.45 -15.35 -16.64
C SER A 68 1.90 -15.04 -16.27
N GLY A 69 2.76 -16.05 -16.30
CA GLY A 69 4.19 -15.90 -15.99
C GLY A 69 4.47 -15.67 -14.51
N ILE A 70 5.52 -14.89 -14.21
CA ILE A 70 5.94 -14.57 -12.83
C ILE A 70 4.84 -13.85 -12.03
N MET A 71 3.95 -13.13 -12.73
CA MET A 71 2.79 -12.46 -12.15
C MET A 71 1.72 -13.43 -11.61
N ASN A 72 1.77 -14.72 -11.96
CA ASN A 72 0.85 -15.73 -11.46
C ASN A 72 1.42 -16.55 -10.29
N ILE A 73 2.41 -15.99 -9.58
CA ILE A 73 2.98 -16.56 -8.36
C ILE A 73 2.64 -15.60 -7.23
N ALA A 74 1.84 -16.07 -6.26
CA ALA A 74 1.61 -15.30 -5.05
C ALA A 74 2.87 -15.33 -4.19
N ASN A 75 3.56 -14.19 -4.10
CA ASN A 75 4.65 -14.03 -3.16
C ASN A 75 4.05 -13.76 -1.77
N THR A 76 4.06 -14.79 -0.92
CA THR A 76 3.50 -14.70 0.44
C THR A 76 4.27 -13.77 1.37
N LYS A 77 5.39 -13.21 0.90
CA LYS A 77 6.16 -12.16 1.57
C LYS A 77 5.73 -10.75 1.16
N ASP A 78 4.95 -10.58 0.09
CA ASP A 78 4.41 -9.27 -0.24
C ASP A 78 3.54 -8.75 0.89
N SER A 79 3.52 -7.45 1.06
CA SER A 79 2.59 -6.77 1.94
C SER A 79 1.83 -5.72 1.18
N TYR A 80 0.55 -5.64 1.50
CA TYR A 80 -0.33 -4.61 1.01
C TYR A 80 -1.00 -3.93 2.21
N ALA A 81 -1.23 -2.62 2.13
CA ALA A 81 -2.11 -1.94 3.05
C ALA A 81 -3.13 -1.11 2.28
N HIS A 82 -4.40 -1.27 2.65
CA HIS A 82 -5.49 -0.47 2.15
C HIS A 82 -5.73 0.70 3.09
N PHE A 83 -5.76 1.90 2.55
CA PHE A 83 -6.24 3.09 3.24
C PHE A 83 -7.62 3.43 2.69
N LEU A 84 -8.60 3.63 3.56
CA LEU A 84 -9.91 4.15 3.19
C LEU A 84 -10.35 5.20 4.20
N PHE A 85 -10.62 6.41 3.72
CA PHE A 85 -11.20 7.48 4.53
C PHE A 85 -12.24 8.26 3.73
N LYS A 86 -13.49 8.24 4.19
CA LYS A 86 -14.66 8.71 3.43
C LYS A 86 -14.67 8.03 2.04
N ASN A 87 -14.51 8.81 0.98
CA ASN A 87 -14.50 8.34 -0.41
C ASN A 87 -13.12 8.46 -1.06
N PHE A 88 -12.05 8.54 -0.25
CA PHE A 88 -10.68 8.51 -0.74
C PHE A 88 -10.03 7.19 -0.34
N ALA A 89 -9.38 6.53 -1.30
CA ALA A 89 -8.70 5.26 -1.08
C ALA A 89 -7.32 5.27 -1.72
N LEU A 90 -6.38 4.56 -1.10
CA LEU A 90 -5.08 4.24 -1.68
C LEU A 90 -4.63 2.84 -1.24
N VAL A 91 -3.67 2.30 -1.97
CA VAL A 91 -2.97 1.06 -1.66
C VAL A 91 -1.51 1.38 -1.45
N ILE A 92 -0.92 0.79 -0.42
CA ILE A 92 0.52 0.76 -0.18
C ILE A 92 0.98 -0.67 -0.48
N GLY A 93 1.96 -0.86 -1.35
CA GLY A 93 2.54 -2.16 -1.68
C GLY A 93 4.02 -2.20 -1.27
N LEU A 94 4.43 -3.29 -0.62
CA LEU A 94 5.82 -3.57 -0.29
C LEU A 94 6.20 -4.93 -0.89
N ASP A 95 7.17 -4.93 -1.80
CA ASP A 95 7.72 -6.12 -2.44
C ASP A 95 9.14 -6.37 -1.89
N PRO A 96 9.41 -7.50 -1.21
CA PRO A 96 10.73 -7.80 -0.69
C PRO A 96 11.71 -8.34 -1.75
N GLU A 97 11.21 -8.84 -2.88
CA GLU A 97 12.02 -9.36 -4.00
C GLU A 97 12.41 -8.25 -4.98
N THR A 98 11.51 -7.27 -5.16
CA THR A 98 11.79 -6.01 -5.85
C THR A 98 11.82 -4.92 -4.78
N PRO A 99 12.97 -4.57 -4.17
CA PRO A 99 13.05 -3.73 -2.97
C PRO A 99 12.55 -2.30 -3.24
N GLN A 100 11.22 -2.15 -3.19
CA GLN A 100 10.45 -0.98 -3.54
C GLN A 100 9.18 -0.91 -2.71
N ILE A 101 8.74 0.32 -2.47
CA ILE A 101 7.48 0.68 -1.84
C ILE A 101 6.67 1.42 -2.90
N SER A 102 5.43 0.99 -3.14
CA SER A 102 4.48 1.72 -3.97
C SER A 102 3.38 2.33 -3.10
N ILE A 103 2.95 3.53 -3.45
CA ILE A 103 1.72 4.13 -2.93
C ILE A 103 0.94 4.61 -4.13
N HIS A 104 -0.27 4.12 -4.32
CA HIS A 104 -1.10 4.54 -5.44
C HIS A 104 -2.58 4.59 -5.08
N ASN A 105 -3.27 5.49 -5.76
CA ASN A 105 -4.73 5.55 -5.82
C ASN A 105 -5.15 5.44 -7.29
N TYR A 106 -6.43 5.68 -7.58
CA TYR A 106 -6.94 5.61 -8.96
C TYR A 106 -6.33 6.65 -9.92
N LYS A 107 -5.77 7.75 -9.42
CA LYS A 107 -5.33 8.92 -10.21
C LYS A 107 -3.83 9.09 -10.30
N SER A 108 -3.12 8.73 -9.23
CA SER A 108 -1.71 9.02 -9.03
C SER A 108 -1.06 7.90 -8.24
N GLY A 109 0.23 7.70 -8.48
CA GLY A 109 1.04 6.83 -7.65
C GLY A 109 2.48 7.29 -7.64
N ILE A 110 3.21 6.75 -6.67
CA ILE A 110 4.64 6.86 -6.55
C ILE A 110 5.21 5.48 -6.26
N GLU A 111 6.35 5.18 -6.85
CA GLU A 111 7.16 4.00 -6.55
C GLU A 111 8.55 4.45 -6.15
N VAL A 112 9.03 3.97 -5.02
CA VAL A 112 10.33 4.34 -4.48
C VAL A 112 11.03 3.09 -3.97
N GLY A 113 12.24 2.84 -4.45
CA GLY A 113 12.99 1.65 -4.09
C GLY A 113 14.45 1.94 -3.80
N TYR A 114 15.28 0.90 -3.92
CA TYR A 114 16.73 0.95 -3.68
C TYR A 114 17.48 2.02 -4.51
N TRP A 115 16.86 2.53 -5.58
CA TRP A 115 17.41 3.59 -6.43
C TRP A 115 17.27 5.00 -5.83
N SER A 116 16.44 5.19 -4.81
CA SER A 116 16.30 6.49 -4.13
C SER A 116 17.33 6.62 -3.01
N GLU A 117 17.98 7.78 -2.93
CA GLU A 117 18.85 8.13 -1.81
C GLU A 117 18.07 8.41 -0.52
N LYS A 118 16.78 8.77 -0.64
CA LYS A 118 15.93 9.28 0.46
C LYS A 118 14.50 8.75 0.32
N PRO A 119 14.28 7.43 0.36
CA PRO A 119 13.01 6.83 -0.04
C PRO A 119 11.83 7.32 0.80
N PHE A 120 12.03 7.46 2.11
CA PHE A 120 10.98 7.92 3.01
C PHE A 120 10.68 9.42 2.85
N GLU A 121 11.64 10.25 2.44
CA GLU A 121 11.37 11.67 2.16
C GLU A 121 10.46 11.83 0.93
N GLU A 122 10.68 11.03 -0.11
CA GLU A 122 9.85 11.04 -1.32
C GLU A 122 8.44 10.53 -1.05
N LEU A 123 8.30 9.39 -0.34
CA LEU A 123 7.01 8.87 0.09
C LEU A 123 6.27 9.86 1.00
N ASN A 124 7.00 10.56 1.87
CA ASN A 124 6.44 11.61 2.71
C ASN A 124 5.89 12.78 1.90
N ALA A 125 6.64 13.24 0.90
CA ALA A 125 6.20 14.32 0.03
C ALA A 125 4.91 13.93 -0.71
N PHE A 126 4.82 12.67 -1.17
CA PHE A 126 3.57 12.17 -1.76
C PHE A 126 2.41 12.20 -0.76
N ILE A 127 2.62 11.69 0.46
CA ILE A 127 1.59 11.68 1.51
C ILE A 127 1.13 13.10 1.87
N GLU A 128 2.06 14.03 2.02
CA GLU A 128 1.77 15.43 2.37
C GLU A 128 0.98 16.15 1.28
N ASN A 129 1.21 15.82 0.01
CA ASN A 129 0.57 16.44 -1.15
C ASN A 129 -0.76 15.78 -1.54
N GLU A 130 -0.85 14.45 -1.48
CA GLU A 130 -1.99 13.70 -2.01
C GLU A 130 -2.96 13.20 -0.93
N VAL A 131 -2.46 12.92 0.28
CA VAL A 131 -3.26 12.26 1.34
C VAL A 131 -3.64 13.26 2.43
N MET A 132 -2.68 14.02 2.98
CA MET A 132 -2.96 14.95 4.08
C MET A 132 -4.05 15.99 3.78
N PRO A 133 -4.23 16.49 2.54
CA PRO A 133 -5.32 17.43 2.24
C PRO A 133 -6.72 16.84 2.45
N ILE A 134 -6.90 15.50 2.49
CA ILE A 134 -8.22 14.87 2.65
C ILE A 134 -8.81 15.07 4.05
N PHE A 135 -7.97 15.31 5.05
CA PHE A 135 -8.40 15.54 6.43
C PHE A 135 -8.79 16.99 6.71
N LYS A 136 -8.45 17.91 5.79
CA LYS A 136 -8.78 19.34 5.90
C LYS A 136 -10.14 19.69 5.31
N ASN A 137 -10.76 18.74 4.58
CA ASN A 137 -12.05 18.86 3.89
C ASN A 137 -13.09 17.89 4.48
#